data_AF-A0A0M9A005-F1
#
_entry.id   AF-A0A0M9A005-F1
#
_cell.length_a   1.000
_cell.length_b   1.000
_cell.length_c   1.000
_cell.angle_alpha   90.00
_cell.angle_beta   90.00
_cell.angle_gamma   90.00
#
_symmetry.space_group_name_H-M   'P 1'
#
loop_
_entity.id
_entity.type
_entity.pdbx_description
1 polymer ?
#
loop_
_entity_poly.entity_id
_entity_poly.type
_entity_poly.pdbx_seq_one_letter_code
_entity_poly.pdbx_strand_id
1 'polypeptide(L)'
;MGKADFTVLEPEDLVAASAYNEYNILVTNELRAFPDEKQRYEMVVIVSKEVRNIWDVKGKRFCHPGLDTTDDWTNAFSTYFEEWVILKECNPDKTLLENRMNGLSNFFETACIAGPWTADTMYDSKLKSKYRNLCAACDNPVGCYTTDTYHGREGALLCLTDNAGDIAWVRLNDTLEHFKDERINKEDYKYLCPDGTTRPVKFDKPCVWITKPWPVIIARSEIAEKVEMMMRSSNMDKFSQLLENYHPTPVSTDTLETPEDFLIRFPRFMSANNRATCHPSRRVRWCVASNLEENKCRWLREASIVYGVEPAISCIQELTRAECFRMNLKTMVQVIPKKSNEFVRIAAVVKRDSWFKNLKDLKGAKACFTGYRDVGWNAFVATLKNISATDYCPDTEAVSKFFTESSIVGLSDSDGQMPYNLHALNKQANEIDKDLIAFDCMMSNVGDVAFVNLKSIEGKIDNLVQKRGNQARNTKYRTLCLNQIDLDEMCLLTWAPLGMVVTHENITDLRREEIYSMLLEMDKLFGSSFKGPTPVFSMYGIYDSNRSIIFPVRKSVISALKYQDSNIL
;
A
#
# COMPACT_ATOMS: atom_id res chain seq x y z
N MET A 1 -4.31 9.58 25.81
CA MET A 1 -4.53 8.13 25.98
C MET A 1 -5.88 7.91 26.67
N GLY A 2 -6.53 6.75 26.48
CA GLY A 2 -7.77 6.39 27.18
C GLY A 2 -9.10 6.63 26.45
N LYS A 3 -9.11 6.76 25.11
CA LYS A 3 -10.37 6.93 24.34
C LYS A 3 -11.10 5.62 24.04
N ALA A 4 -10.42 4.48 24.15
CA ALA A 4 -10.96 3.16 23.83
C ALA A 4 -10.45 2.13 24.82
N ASP A 5 -11.34 1.26 25.27
CA ASP A 5 -11.16 0.32 26.38
C ASP A 5 -10.53 -1.01 25.96
N PHE A 6 -10.96 -1.52 24.81
CA PHE A 6 -10.45 -2.76 24.24
C PHE A 6 -10.49 -2.67 22.71
N THR A 7 -9.78 -3.59 22.06
CA THR A 7 -9.86 -3.81 20.61
C THR A 7 -9.56 -5.27 20.29
N VAL A 8 -9.89 -5.68 19.08
CA VAL A 8 -9.47 -6.97 18.51
C VAL A 8 -8.19 -6.75 17.70
N LEU A 9 -7.23 -7.66 17.84
CA LEU A 9 -5.99 -7.68 17.07
C LEU A 9 -5.78 -9.05 16.44
N GLU A 10 -5.31 -9.08 15.18
CA GLU A 10 -4.70 -10.28 14.62
C GLU A 10 -3.37 -10.59 15.36
N PRO A 11 -2.90 -11.86 15.36
CA PRO A 11 -1.65 -12.22 16.01
C PRO A 11 -0.45 -11.38 15.55
N GLU A 12 -0.40 -11.02 14.27
CA GLU A 12 0.62 -10.15 13.70
C GLU A 12 0.54 -8.71 14.27
N ASP A 13 -0.66 -8.18 14.45
CA ASP A 13 -0.84 -6.86 15.06
C ASP A 13 -0.42 -6.84 16.52
N LEU A 14 -0.61 -7.97 17.21
CA LEU A 14 -0.18 -8.15 18.59
C LEU A 14 1.36 -8.11 18.70
N VAL A 15 2.10 -8.63 17.72
CA VAL A 15 3.57 -8.49 17.63
C VAL A 15 3.97 -7.03 17.42
N ALA A 16 3.28 -6.33 16.51
CA ALA A 16 3.55 -4.91 16.28
C ALA A 16 3.25 -4.07 17.54
N ALA A 17 2.18 -4.39 18.26
CA ALA A 17 1.79 -3.74 19.50
C ALA A 17 2.77 -4.03 20.65
N SER A 18 3.33 -5.25 20.73
CA SER A 18 4.31 -5.62 21.77
C SER A 18 5.62 -4.84 21.65
N ALA A 19 5.94 -4.29 20.46
CA ALA A 19 7.07 -3.39 20.29
C ALA A 19 6.88 -2.04 21.02
N TYR A 20 5.66 -1.72 21.46
CA TYR A 20 5.31 -0.48 22.16
C TYR A 20 4.79 -0.77 23.58
N ASN A 21 5.71 -0.92 24.54
CA ASN A 21 5.38 -1.10 25.97
C ASN A 21 4.57 0.04 26.60
N GLU A 22 4.38 1.16 25.89
CA GLU A 22 3.68 2.35 26.38
C GLU A 22 2.17 2.13 26.63
N TYR A 23 1.57 1.07 26.09
CA TYR A 23 0.12 0.89 26.12
C TYR A 23 -0.43 0.14 27.34
N ASN A 24 0.41 -0.53 28.15
CA ASN A 24 0.01 -1.33 29.31
C ASN A 24 -1.31 -2.09 29.07
N ILE A 25 -1.27 -2.99 28.09
CA ILE A 25 -2.40 -3.81 27.63
C ILE A 25 -2.20 -5.27 28.00
N LEU A 26 -3.31 -5.98 28.21
CA LEU A 26 -3.35 -7.42 28.47
C LEU A 26 -4.27 -8.09 27.46
N VAL A 27 -3.93 -9.33 27.13
CA VAL A 27 -4.81 -10.23 26.37
C VAL A 27 -5.91 -10.75 27.30
N THR A 28 -7.16 -10.61 26.90
CA THR A 28 -8.33 -11.00 27.71
C THR A 28 -9.02 -12.26 27.19
N ASN A 29 -9.19 -12.36 25.86
CA ASN A 29 -9.89 -13.46 25.23
C ASN A 29 -9.27 -13.78 23.87
N GLU A 30 -9.33 -15.05 23.49
CA GLU A 30 -9.07 -15.52 22.14
C GLU A 30 -10.40 -15.60 21.38
N LEU A 31 -10.40 -15.21 20.11
CA LEU A 31 -11.55 -15.31 19.22
C LEU A 31 -11.44 -16.58 18.39
N ARG A 32 -12.04 -17.66 18.89
CA ARG A 32 -11.92 -19.00 18.29
C ARG A 32 -13.12 -19.34 17.43
N ALA A 33 -12.90 -19.90 16.24
CA ALA A 33 -14.02 -20.44 15.44
C ALA A 33 -14.68 -21.62 16.17
N PHE A 34 -13.85 -22.49 16.78
CA PHE A 34 -14.29 -23.60 17.62
C PHE A 34 -13.61 -23.50 19.00
N PRO A 35 -14.37 -23.50 20.12
CA PRO A 35 -13.81 -23.27 21.45
C PRO A 35 -12.67 -24.22 21.86
N ASP A 36 -12.73 -25.47 21.38
CA ASP A 36 -11.77 -26.53 21.72
C ASP A 36 -10.45 -26.43 20.93
N GLU A 37 -10.42 -25.64 19.84
CA GLU A 37 -9.22 -25.44 19.03
C GLU A 37 -8.29 -24.43 19.69
N LYS A 38 -7.17 -24.89 20.23
CA LYS A 38 -6.21 -24.04 20.96
C LYS A 38 -5.43 -23.06 20.06
N GLN A 39 -5.41 -23.31 18.75
CA GLN A 39 -4.71 -22.48 17.77
C GLN A 39 -5.53 -22.40 16.48
N ARG A 40 -5.29 -21.36 15.67
CA ARG A 40 -6.01 -21.14 14.42
C ARG A 40 -5.61 -22.14 13.35
N TYR A 41 -4.31 -22.37 13.19
CA TYR A 41 -3.78 -23.46 12.38
C TYR A 41 -2.32 -23.74 12.70
N GLU A 42 -1.83 -24.88 12.23
CA GLU A 42 -0.45 -25.32 12.33
C GLU A 42 0.10 -25.65 10.95
N MET A 43 1.34 -25.29 10.69
CA MET A 43 2.03 -25.68 9.47
C MET A 43 2.95 -26.87 9.73
N VAL A 44 2.98 -27.78 8.77
CA VAL A 44 3.80 -28.99 8.78
C VAL A 44 4.49 -29.13 7.43
N VAL A 45 5.56 -29.94 7.40
CA VAL A 45 6.18 -30.39 6.16
C VAL A 45 5.84 -31.85 5.98
N ILE A 46 5.16 -32.18 4.89
CA ILE A 46 4.92 -33.56 4.48
C ILE A 46 5.92 -33.89 3.37
N VAL A 47 6.56 -35.05 3.47
CA VAL A 47 7.53 -35.52 2.48
C VAL A 47 7.17 -36.93 2.02
N SER A 48 7.60 -37.27 0.80
CA SER A 48 7.53 -38.65 0.31
C SER A 48 8.38 -39.57 1.19
N LYS A 49 8.02 -40.86 1.25
CA LYS A 49 8.74 -41.87 2.05
C LYS A 49 10.24 -41.96 1.75
N GLU A 50 10.67 -41.53 0.57
CA GLU A 50 12.06 -41.55 0.11
C GLU A 50 12.94 -40.50 0.80
N VAL A 51 12.35 -39.41 1.32
CA VAL A 51 13.08 -38.40 2.10
C VAL A 51 13.29 -38.93 3.52
N ARG A 52 14.54 -39.04 3.97
CA ARG A 52 14.86 -39.65 5.27
C ARG A 52 15.01 -38.62 6.38
N ASN A 53 15.52 -37.43 6.05
CA ASN A 53 15.81 -36.36 7.00
C ASN A 53 15.94 -35.00 6.26
N ILE A 54 16.16 -33.93 7.03
CA ILE A 54 16.26 -32.57 6.48
C ILE A 54 17.47 -32.35 5.57
N TRP A 55 18.53 -33.16 5.69
CA TRP A 55 19.72 -33.04 4.85
C TRP A 55 19.49 -33.60 3.44
N ASP A 56 18.46 -34.42 3.27
CA ASP A 56 18.08 -35.02 1.98
C ASP A 56 17.18 -34.11 1.13
N VAL A 57 16.75 -32.96 1.66
CA VAL A 57 15.76 -32.07 0.98
C VAL A 57 16.38 -31.26 -0.16
N LYS A 58 17.70 -31.06 -0.14
CA LYS A 58 18.40 -30.38 -1.22
C LYS A 58 18.34 -31.22 -2.49
N GLY A 59 17.98 -30.58 -3.61
CA GLY A 59 17.82 -31.24 -4.91
C GLY A 59 16.54 -32.08 -5.01
N LYS A 60 15.57 -31.89 -4.10
CA LYS A 60 14.23 -32.48 -4.21
C LYS A 60 13.26 -31.52 -4.88
N ARG A 61 12.09 -32.03 -5.24
CA ARG A 61 11.01 -31.28 -5.86
C ARG A 61 10.08 -30.70 -4.79
N PHE A 62 9.82 -29.40 -4.83
CA PHE A 62 9.12 -28.69 -3.75
C PHE A 62 7.74 -28.18 -4.15
N CYS A 63 6.71 -28.53 -3.38
CA CYS A 63 5.35 -28.04 -3.51
C CYS A 63 5.12 -26.90 -2.50
N HIS A 64 5.04 -25.68 -3.02
CA HIS A 64 4.86 -24.48 -2.22
C HIS A 64 3.44 -23.93 -2.42
N PRO A 65 2.76 -23.52 -1.34
CA PRO A 65 1.34 -23.18 -1.46
C PRO A 65 1.08 -21.79 -2.08
N GLY A 66 2.12 -20.96 -2.22
CA GLY A 66 2.04 -19.63 -2.83
C GLY A 66 2.64 -18.56 -1.93
N LEU A 67 3.12 -17.46 -2.53
CA LEU A 67 3.75 -16.35 -1.80
C LEU A 67 2.77 -15.22 -1.47
N ASP A 68 1.58 -15.23 -2.06
CA ASP A 68 0.55 -14.26 -1.76
C ASP A 68 -0.20 -14.58 -0.47
N THR A 69 -0.72 -13.52 0.14
CA THR A 69 -1.33 -13.54 1.46
C THR A 69 -2.85 -13.57 1.40
N THR A 70 -3.44 -14.06 0.29
CA THR A 70 -4.91 -14.02 0.10
C THR A 70 -5.65 -15.11 0.88
N ASP A 71 -4.94 -16.17 1.31
CA ASP A 71 -5.54 -17.38 1.87
C ASP A 71 -5.25 -17.55 3.37
N ASP A 72 -5.27 -16.44 4.12
CA ASP A 72 -5.15 -16.43 5.58
C ASP A 72 -3.77 -16.83 6.16
N TRP A 73 -2.68 -16.68 5.38
CA TRP A 73 -1.31 -16.63 5.92
C TRP A 73 -0.58 -15.36 5.52
N THR A 74 0.45 -15.01 6.29
CA THR A 74 1.39 -13.95 5.93
C THR A 74 2.56 -14.51 5.15
N ASN A 75 3.30 -13.63 4.48
CA ASN A 75 4.54 -14.00 3.81
C ASN A 75 5.54 -14.65 4.81
N ALA A 76 5.49 -14.26 6.10
CA ALA A 76 6.33 -14.87 7.14
C ALA A 76 6.01 -16.36 7.36
N PHE A 77 4.74 -16.74 7.23
CA PHE A 77 4.30 -18.13 7.34
C PHE A 77 4.53 -18.92 6.07
N SER A 78 4.24 -18.36 4.90
CA SER A 78 4.42 -19.07 3.63
C SER A 78 5.88 -19.45 3.41
N THR A 79 6.83 -18.58 3.80
CA THR A 79 8.25 -18.79 3.54
C THR A 79 9.05 -19.35 4.71
N TYR A 80 8.41 -19.72 5.83
CA TYR A 80 9.13 -20.09 7.05
C TYR A 80 10.04 -21.31 6.85
N PHE A 81 9.55 -22.33 6.16
CA PHE A 81 10.31 -23.56 5.91
C PHE A 81 11.56 -23.29 5.06
N GLU A 82 11.42 -22.58 3.94
CA GLU A 82 12.53 -22.27 3.05
C GLU A 82 13.59 -21.37 3.71
N GLU A 83 13.18 -20.39 4.54
CA GLU A 83 14.12 -19.55 5.30
C GLU A 83 14.93 -20.36 6.32
N TRP A 84 14.39 -21.50 6.78
CA TRP A 84 15.08 -22.39 7.70
C TRP A 84 16.09 -23.29 7.00
N VAL A 85 15.75 -23.84 5.82
CA VAL A 85 16.62 -24.80 5.11
C VAL A 85 17.60 -24.14 4.14
N ILE A 86 17.35 -22.91 3.72
CA ILE A 86 18.21 -22.14 2.80
C ILE A 86 18.84 -20.98 3.55
N LEU A 87 20.17 -20.90 3.49
CA LEU A 87 20.90 -19.75 4.01
C LEU A 87 20.57 -18.49 3.20
N LYS A 88 20.20 -17.40 3.90
CA LYS A 88 19.83 -16.14 3.26
C LYS A 88 20.99 -15.57 2.43
N GLU A 89 20.77 -15.46 1.13
CA GLU A 89 21.68 -14.79 0.21
C GLU A 89 21.46 -13.27 0.21
N CYS A 90 22.56 -12.52 0.13
CA CYS A 90 22.54 -11.05 0.15
C CYS A 90 23.38 -10.44 -0.99
N ASN A 91 23.41 -11.07 -2.16
CA ASN A 91 24.20 -10.61 -3.31
C ASN A 91 23.74 -9.20 -3.75
N PRO A 92 24.62 -8.17 -3.74
CA PRO A 92 24.26 -6.78 -4.05
C PRO A 92 23.76 -6.57 -5.49
N ASP A 93 24.04 -7.50 -6.40
CA ASP A 93 23.63 -7.45 -7.81
C ASP A 93 22.26 -8.10 -8.07
N LYS A 94 21.58 -8.57 -7.01
CA LYS A 94 20.19 -9.07 -7.04
C LYS A 94 19.36 -8.34 -6.01
N THR A 95 18.08 -8.09 -6.31
CA THR A 95 17.11 -7.61 -5.29
C THR A 95 16.98 -8.64 -4.15
N LEU A 96 16.43 -8.25 -2.99
CA LEU A 96 16.14 -9.22 -1.91
C LEU A 96 15.22 -10.36 -2.38
N LEU A 97 14.16 -10.04 -3.13
CA LEU A 97 13.25 -11.03 -3.71
C LEU A 97 13.98 -11.96 -4.68
N GLU A 98 14.82 -11.42 -5.56
CA GLU A 98 15.59 -12.21 -6.51
C GLU A 98 16.66 -13.08 -5.82
N ASN A 99 17.29 -12.62 -4.74
CA ASN A 99 18.17 -13.45 -3.92
C ASN A 99 17.42 -14.66 -3.36
N ARG A 100 16.19 -14.47 -2.87
CA ARG A 100 15.32 -15.57 -2.44
C ARG A 100 15.02 -16.54 -3.59
N MET A 101 14.55 -16.04 -4.73
CA MET A 101 14.25 -16.89 -5.89
C MET A 101 15.50 -17.64 -6.39
N ASN A 102 16.66 -16.98 -6.37
CA ASN A 102 17.93 -17.60 -6.70
C ASN A 102 18.30 -18.72 -5.72
N GLY A 103 18.15 -18.48 -4.41
CA GLY A 103 18.40 -19.49 -3.38
C GLY A 103 17.51 -20.71 -3.54
N LEU A 104 16.20 -20.50 -3.74
CA LEU A 104 15.23 -21.57 -4.01
C LEU A 104 15.59 -22.35 -5.27
N SER A 105 15.88 -21.65 -6.36
CA SER A 105 16.18 -22.24 -7.66
C SER A 105 17.46 -23.08 -7.63
N ASN A 106 18.46 -22.70 -6.83
CA ASN A 106 19.70 -23.46 -6.66
C ASN A 106 19.58 -24.60 -5.64
N PHE A 107 18.62 -24.52 -4.71
CA PHE A 107 18.47 -25.48 -3.64
C PHE A 107 17.58 -26.66 -4.02
N PHE A 108 16.45 -26.41 -4.68
CA PHE A 108 15.51 -27.43 -5.15
C PHE A 108 15.76 -27.76 -6.62
N GLU A 109 15.51 -29.02 -7.03
CA GLU A 109 15.62 -29.43 -8.43
C GLU A 109 14.57 -28.71 -9.27
N THR A 110 13.31 -28.86 -8.87
CA THR A 110 12.15 -28.12 -9.36
C THR A 110 11.25 -27.75 -8.21
N ALA A 111 10.36 -26.79 -8.43
CA ALA A 111 9.30 -26.48 -7.49
C ALA A 111 8.01 -26.14 -8.23
N CYS A 112 6.90 -26.16 -7.49
CA CYS A 112 5.71 -25.41 -7.84
C CYS A 112 5.51 -24.30 -6.83
N ILE A 113 5.86 -23.07 -7.23
CA ILE A 113 5.58 -21.84 -6.50
C ILE A 113 4.60 -21.03 -7.34
N ALA A 114 3.36 -21.49 -7.42
CA ALA A 114 2.33 -20.84 -8.20
C ALA A 114 1.85 -19.53 -7.55
N GLY A 115 1.17 -18.69 -8.34
CA GLY A 115 0.69 -17.38 -7.92
C GLY A 115 1.74 -16.26 -8.08
N PRO A 116 1.39 -15.01 -7.72
CA PRO A 116 2.30 -13.88 -7.87
C PRO A 116 3.42 -13.94 -6.81
N TRP A 117 4.67 -13.77 -7.24
CA TRP A 117 5.84 -13.67 -6.36
C TRP A 117 6.05 -12.23 -5.85
N THR A 118 5.45 -11.26 -6.54
CA THR A 118 5.41 -9.84 -6.17
C THR A 118 4.19 -9.16 -6.79
N ALA A 119 3.76 -8.06 -6.18
CA ALA A 119 2.74 -7.16 -6.72
C ALA A 119 3.14 -6.49 -8.05
N ASP A 120 4.43 -6.40 -8.38
CA ASP A 120 4.87 -5.94 -9.70
C ASP A 120 4.77 -7.07 -10.74
N THR A 121 3.67 -7.07 -11.51
CA THR A 121 3.40 -8.08 -12.54
C THR A 121 4.47 -8.20 -13.62
N MET A 122 5.18 -7.11 -13.95
CA MET A 122 6.23 -7.13 -14.97
C MET A 122 7.50 -7.76 -14.40
N TYR A 123 7.86 -7.36 -13.17
CA TYR A 123 9.02 -7.92 -12.49
C TYR A 123 8.80 -9.41 -12.13
N ASP A 124 7.59 -9.77 -11.71
CA ASP A 124 7.16 -11.16 -11.49
C ASP A 124 7.38 -12.02 -12.74
N SER A 125 6.88 -11.56 -13.89
CA SER A 125 7.05 -12.26 -15.17
C SER A 125 8.52 -12.43 -15.57
N LYS A 126 9.35 -11.43 -15.29
CA LYS A 126 10.80 -11.47 -15.53
C LYS A 126 11.49 -12.51 -14.63
N LEU A 127 11.14 -12.55 -13.35
CA LEU A 127 11.70 -13.53 -12.40
C LEU A 127 11.28 -14.95 -12.77
N LYS A 128 9.99 -15.19 -13.05
CA LYS A 128 9.50 -16.52 -13.47
C LYS A 128 10.17 -17.01 -14.76
N SER A 129 10.41 -16.11 -15.71
CA SER A 129 11.12 -16.42 -16.94
C SER A 129 12.59 -16.80 -16.71
N LYS A 130 13.23 -16.22 -15.67
CA LYS A 130 14.61 -16.46 -15.30
C LYS A 130 14.78 -17.73 -14.46
N TYR A 131 13.87 -17.98 -13.52
CA TYR A 131 13.89 -19.09 -12.56
C TYR A 131 12.82 -20.12 -12.88
N ARG A 132 12.82 -20.63 -14.11
CA ARG A 132 11.75 -21.51 -14.63
C ARG A 132 11.56 -22.80 -13.85
N ASN A 133 12.62 -23.31 -13.22
CA ASN A 133 12.53 -24.53 -12.41
C ASN A 133 11.60 -24.35 -11.21
N LEU A 134 11.34 -23.13 -10.75
CA LEU A 134 10.40 -22.85 -9.65
C LEU A 134 8.92 -22.94 -10.04
N CYS A 135 8.60 -23.04 -11.33
CA CYS A 135 7.26 -23.38 -11.83
C CYS A 135 7.22 -24.81 -12.43
N ALA A 136 8.35 -25.51 -12.53
CA ALA A 136 8.46 -26.72 -13.36
C ALA A 136 7.69 -27.93 -12.80
N ALA A 137 7.38 -27.94 -11.51
CA ALA A 137 6.53 -28.97 -10.90
C ALA A 137 5.04 -28.58 -10.85
N CYS A 138 4.66 -27.38 -11.33
CA CYS A 138 3.27 -26.97 -11.41
C CYS A 138 2.53 -27.68 -12.55
N ASP A 139 1.20 -27.71 -12.49
CA ASP A 139 0.34 -28.27 -13.55
C ASP A 139 0.50 -27.47 -14.85
N ASN A 140 0.63 -26.15 -14.73
CA ASN A 140 1.00 -25.26 -15.82
C ASN A 140 2.34 -24.55 -15.55
N PRO A 141 3.46 -25.12 -16.03
CA PRO A 141 4.79 -24.52 -15.85
C PRO A 141 4.95 -23.15 -16.52
N VAL A 142 4.08 -22.79 -17.47
CA VAL A 142 4.12 -21.50 -18.14
C VAL A 142 3.49 -20.43 -17.25
N GLY A 143 4.34 -19.79 -16.46
CA GLY A 143 3.96 -18.67 -15.60
C GLY A 143 3.35 -19.06 -14.25
N CYS A 144 2.95 -20.33 -14.06
CA CYS A 144 2.39 -20.87 -12.82
C CYS A 144 1.49 -19.86 -12.05
N TYR A 145 0.40 -19.46 -12.69
CA TYR A 145 -0.50 -18.41 -12.18
C TYR A 145 -1.40 -18.89 -11.02
N THR A 146 -2.21 -18.00 -10.46
CA THR A 146 -3.15 -18.34 -9.36
C THR A 146 -4.23 -19.35 -9.74
N THR A 147 -4.41 -19.62 -11.03
CA THR A 147 -5.36 -20.61 -11.57
C THR A 147 -4.73 -21.99 -11.76
N ASP A 148 -3.47 -22.16 -11.39
CA ASP A 148 -2.79 -23.46 -11.44
C ASP A 148 -3.42 -24.42 -10.42
N THR A 149 -3.59 -25.68 -10.81
CA THR A 149 -4.15 -26.73 -9.93
C THR A 149 -3.35 -26.88 -8.64
N TYR A 150 -2.04 -26.65 -8.69
CA TYR A 150 -1.14 -26.79 -7.55
C TYR A 150 -0.91 -25.48 -6.78
N HIS A 151 -1.72 -24.44 -7.04
CA HIS A 151 -1.73 -23.20 -6.28
C HIS A 151 -2.61 -23.27 -5.02
N GLY A 152 -2.21 -22.58 -3.95
CA GLY A 152 -2.99 -22.42 -2.74
C GLY A 152 -2.82 -23.56 -1.74
N ARG A 153 -3.67 -23.54 -0.72
CA ARG A 153 -3.64 -24.46 0.43
C ARG A 153 -3.70 -25.93 0.02
N GLU A 154 -4.71 -26.28 -0.76
CA GLU A 154 -4.91 -27.65 -1.26
C GLU A 154 -3.96 -27.99 -2.42
N GLY A 155 -3.62 -27.00 -3.25
CA GLY A 155 -2.77 -27.21 -4.41
C GLY A 155 -1.39 -27.78 -4.08
N ALA A 156 -0.78 -27.35 -2.96
CA ALA A 156 0.48 -27.91 -2.51
C ALA A 156 0.37 -29.39 -2.08
N LEU A 157 -0.77 -29.80 -1.51
CA LEU A 157 -1.05 -31.20 -1.17
C LEU A 157 -1.27 -32.05 -2.43
N LEU A 158 -2.01 -31.51 -3.41
CA LEU A 158 -2.19 -32.12 -4.72
C LEU A 158 -0.85 -32.34 -5.43
N CYS A 159 0.00 -31.31 -5.50
CA CYS A 159 1.35 -31.41 -6.07
C CYS A 159 2.17 -32.56 -5.47
N LEU A 160 2.08 -32.77 -4.15
CA LEU A 160 2.78 -33.87 -3.48
C LEU A 160 2.14 -35.23 -3.81
N THR A 161 0.81 -35.30 -3.74
CA THR A 161 0.07 -36.57 -3.85
C THR A 161 -0.07 -37.08 -5.28
N ASP A 162 -0.01 -36.18 -6.27
CA ASP A 162 0.14 -36.47 -7.69
C ASP A 162 1.59 -36.85 -8.06
N ASN A 163 2.49 -36.89 -7.08
CA ASN A 163 3.90 -37.20 -7.25
C ASN A 163 4.62 -36.19 -8.17
N ALA A 164 4.14 -34.95 -8.28
CA ALA A 164 4.83 -33.86 -8.96
C ALA A 164 5.98 -33.30 -8.10
N GLY A 165 5.81 -33.31 -6.77
CA GLY A 165 6.85 -32.96 -5.79
C GLY A 165 7.16 -34.06 -4.78
N ASP A 166 8.22 -33.86 -4.01
CA ASP A 166 8.67 -34.76 -2.94
C ASP A 166 8.44 -34.18 -1.54
N ILE A 167 8.23 -32.86 -1.44
CA ILE A 167 8.13 -32.08 -0.21
C ILE A 167 6.98 -31.10 -0.37
N ALA A 168 6.08 -30.99 0.59
CA ALA A 168 5.05 -29.97 0.63
C ALA A 168 5.03 -29.20 1.95
N TRP A 169 4.90 -27.88 1.83
CA TRP A 169 4.67 -26.96 2.96
C TRP A 169 3.19 -26.64 3.09
N VAL A 170 2.53 -27.15 4.13
CA VAL A 170 1.06 -27.26 4.17
C VAL A 170 0.51 -27.08 5.58
N ARG A 171 -0.79 -26.78 5.69
CA ARG A 171 -1.49 -26.79 6.98
C ARG A 171 -1.77 -28.22 7.43
N LEU A 172 -1.71 -28.44 8.73
CA LEU A 172 -2.00 -29.74 9.33
C LEU A 172 -3.46 -30.17 9.11
N ASN A 173 -4.43 -29.27 9.29
CA ASN A 173 -5.85 -29.58 9.13
C ASN A 173 -6.18 -29.90 7.66
N ASP A 174 -5.73 -29.08 6.72
CA ASP A 174 -5.87 -29.32 5.28
C ASP A 174 -5.24 -30.69 4.90
N THR A 175 -4.08 -31.04 5.47
CA THR A 175 -3.46 -32.37 5.28
C THR A 175 -4.36 -33.51 5.78
N LEU A 176 -4.98 -33.35 6.97
CA LEU A 176 -5.87 -34.36 7.54
C LEU A 176 -7.10 -34.59 6.65
N GLU A 177 -7.71 -33.50 6.18
CA GLU A 177 -8.88 -33.54 5.28
C GLU A 177 -8.51 -34.16 3.94
N HIS A 178 -7.47 -33.67 3.27
CA HIS A 178 -6.98 -34.17 1.99
C HIS A 178 -6.66 -35.68 2.03
N PHE A 179 -5.91 -36.14 3.03
CA PHE A 179 -5.55 -37.56 3.13
C PHE A 179 -6.77 -38.46 3.35
N LYS A 180 -7.80 -37.94 4.01
CA LYS A 180 -9.05 -38.67 4.24
C LYS A 180 -9.90 -38.72 2.98
N ASP A 181 -10.08 -37.58 2.32
CA ASP A 181 -10.99 -37.41 1.20
C ASP A 181 -10.45 -38.09 -0.06
N GLU A 182 -9.15 -37.92 -0.35
CA GLU A 182 -8.45 -38.58 -1.47
C GLU A 182 -7.97 -40.01 -1.14
N ARG A 183 -8.26 -40.50 0.07
CA ARG A 183 -7.88 -41.86 0.55
C ARG A 183 -6.38 -42.15 0.38
N ILE A 184 -5.56 -41.16 0.67
CA ILE A 184 -4.11 -41.23 0.54
C ILE A 184 -3.54 -42.21 1.56
N ASN A 185 -2.66 -43.10 1.10
CA ASN A 185 -1.95 -43.98 2.01
C ASN A 185 -0.89 -43.22 2.81
N LYS A 186 -1.05 -43.15 4.13
CA LYS A 186 -0.12 -42.50 5.06
C LYS A 186 1.26 -43.13 5.08
N GLU A 187 1.38 -44.42 4.77
CA GLU A 187 2.69 -45.09 4.75
C GLU A 187 3.60 -44.63 3.61
N ASP A 188 3.05 -43.98 2.58
CA ASP A 188 3.82 -43.41 1.48
C ASP A 188 4.43 -42.04 1.81
N TYR A 189 4.11 -41.50 2.98
CA TYR A 189 4.53 -40.17 3.41
C TYR A 189 5.07 -40.14 4.85
N LYS A 190 5.80 -39.08 5.17
CA LYS A 190 6.33 -38.80 6.50
C LYS A 190 6.16 -37.32 6.81
N TYR A 191 6.09 -36.99 8.10
CA TYR A 191 6.42 -35.66 8.55
C TYR A 191 7.93 -35.46 8.47
N LEU A 192 8.37 -34.32 7.95
CA LEU A 192 9.71 -33.80 8.19
C LEU A 192 9.66 -32.83 9.37
N CYS A 193 10.46 -33.11 10.40
CA CYS A 193 10.37 -32.43 11.67
C CYS A 193 11.42 -31.31 11.82
N PRO A 194 11.15 -30.29 12.65
CA PRO A 194 12.07 -29.19 12.94
C PRO A 194 13.45 -29.59 13.44
N ASP A 195 13.51 -30.72 14.15
CA ASP A 195 14.74 -31.32 14.69
C ASP A 195 15.59 -32.02 13.61
N GLY A 196 15.11 -31.99 12.37
CA GLY A 196 15.75 -32.59 11.20
C GLY A 196 15.38 -34.05 10.94
N THR A 197 14.63 -34.69 11.85
CA THR A 197 14.22 -36.09 11.71
C THR A 197 12.97 -36.24 10.85
N THR A 198 12.65 -37.46 10.42
CA THR A 198 11.33 -37.78 9.87
C THR A 198 10.54 -38.69 10.80
N ARG A 199 9.22 -38.53 10.81
CA ARG A 199 8.29 -39.34 11.62
C ARG A 199 7.12 -39.81 10.76
N PRO A 200 6.51 -40.98 11.05
CA PRO A 200 5.30 -41.41 10.35
C PRO A 200 4.17 -40.38 10.48
N VAL A 201 3.29 -40.29 9.48
CA VAL A 201 2.14 -39.37 9.51
C VAL A 201 1.10 -39.86 10.52
N LYS A 202 1.23 -39.38 11.76
CA LYS A 202 0.30 -39.58 12.88
C LYS A 202 -0.30 -38.25 13.29
N PHE A 203 -1.56 -38.01 12.93
CA PHE A 203 -2.23 -36.72 13.17
C PHE A 203 -2.44 -36.39 14.65
N ASP A 204 -2.44 -37.39 15.54
CA ASP A 204 -2.46 -37.21 16.99
C ASP A 204 -1.10 -36.75 17.56
N LYS A 205 -0.02 -36.88 16.78
CA LYS A 205 1.36 -36.51 17.16
C LYS A 205 2.11 -35.86 15.98
N PRO A 206 1.66 -34.69 15.50
CA PRO A 206 2.26 -34.01 14.35
C PRO A 206 3.63 -33.42 14.67
N CYS A 207 4.45 -33.20 13.63
CA CYS A 207 5.68 -32.40 13.73
C CYS A 207 5.44 -30.98 13.24
N VAL A 208 4.88 -30.16 14.13
CA VAL A 208 4.52 -28.77 13.82
C VAL A 208 5.78 -27.92 13.66
N TRP A 209 5.81 -27.09 12.61
CA TRP A 209 6.89 -26.14 12.33
C TRP A 209 6.60 -24.74 12.84
N ILE A 210 5.37 -24.28 12.69
CA ILE A 210 4.93 -22.98 13.17
C ILE A 210 3.43 -23.05 13.45
N THR A 211 3.01 -22.37 14.50
CA THR A 211 1.61 -22.32 14.94
C THR A 211 1.09 -20.90 14.84
N LYS A 212 -0.07 -20.69 14.21
CA LYS A 212 -0.75 -19.40 14.20
C LYS A 212 -1.76 -19.32 15.37
N PRO A 213 -1.62 -18.32 16.26
CA PRO A 213 -2.61 -18.06 17.29
C PRO A 213 -3.97 -17.64 16.72
N TRP A 214 -5.01 -17.70 17.54
CA TRP A 214 -6.26 -17.00 17.23
C TRP A 214 -6.10 -15.49 17.40
N PRO A 215 -6.90 -14.67 16.69
CA PRO A 215 -7.03 -13.26 17.01
C PRO A 215 -7.44 -13.08 18.48
N VAL A 216 -7.06 -11.97 19.07
CA VAL A 216 -7.28 -11.71 20.49
C VAL A 216 -8.04 -10.43 20.73
N ILE A 217 -8.79 -10.41 21.83
CA ILE A 217 -9.26 -9.19 22.46
C ILE A 217 -8.17 -8.72 23.43
N ILE A 218 -7.72 -7.48 23.25
CA ILE A 218 -6.83 -6.82 24.19
C ILE A 218 -7.55 -5.69 24.88
N ALA A 219 -7.20 -5.43 26.14
CA ALA A 219 -7.73 -4.33 26.91
C ALA A 219 -6.62 -3.68 27.74
N ARG A 220 -6.85 -2.43 28.16
CA ARG A 220 -5.95 -1.79 29.14
C ARG A 220 -5.95 -2.60 30.43
N SER A 221 -4.78 -2.76 31.06
CA SER A 221 -4.62 -3.57 32.27
C SER A 221 -5.64 -3.24 33.38
N GLU A 222 -6.02 -1.96 33.52
CA GLU A 222 -6.98 -1.48 34.53
C GLU A 222 -8.42 -2.00 34.38
N ILE A 223 -8.79 -2.45 33.17
CA ILE A 223 -10.15 -2.91 32.85
C ILE A 223 -10.18 -4.31 32.24
N ALA A 224 -9.03 -4.94 32.08
CA ALA A 224 -8.88 -6.22 31.39
C ALA A 224 -9.76 -7.33 31.99
N GLU A 225 -9.84 -7.42 33.33
CA GLU A 225 -10.71 -8.37 34.03
C GLU A 225 -12.20 -8.13 33.72
N LYS A 226 -12.63 -6.88 33.69
CA LYS A 226 -14.03 -6.54 33.35
C LYS A 226 -14.35 -6.88 31.89
N VAL A 227 -13.41 -6.64 30.98
CA VAL A 227 -13.57 -6.97 29.55
C VAL A 227 -13.62 -8.49 29.37
N GLU A 228 -12.71 -9.24 30.00
CA GLU A 228 -12.72 -10.71 29.98
C GLU A 228 -14.08 -11.27 30.40
N MET A 229 -14.59 -10.83 31.56
CA MET A 229 -15.87 -11.27 32.11
C MET A 229 -17.05 -10.88 31.20
N MET A 230 -17.01 -9.67 30.64
CA MET A 230 -18.05 -9.18 29.73
C MET A 230 -18.13 -10.06 28.47
N MET A 231 -16.98 -10.37 27.87
CA MET A 231 -16.87 -11.17 26.64
C MET A 231 -17.30 -12.63 26.85
N ARG A 232 -17.23 -13.13 28.09
CA ARG A 232 -17.73 -14.46 28.48
C ARG A 232 -19.27 -14.55 28.56
N SER A 233 -19.97 -13.42 28.72
CA SER A 233 -21.42 -13.40 29.01
C SER A 233 -22.30 -13.63 27.76
N SER A 234 -23.46 -14.27 27.93
CA SER A 234 -24.35 -14.77 26.84
C SER A 234 -25.01 -13.72 25.92
N ASN A 235 -24.65 -12.44 25.99
CA ASN A 235 -25.18 -11.37 25.11
C ASN A 235 -24.53 -11.36 23.70
N MET A 236 -23.89 -12.46 23.32
CA MET A 236 -22.94 -12.57 22.21
C MET A 236 -23.56 -12.74 20.82
N ASP A 237 -24.84 -13.07 20.70
CA ASP A 237 -25.51 -13.12 19.40
C ASP A 237 -25.47 -11.76 18.69
N LYS A 238 -25.47 -10.65 19.44
CA LYS A 238 -25.37 -9.29 18.92
C LYS A 238 -23.93 -8.84 18.68
N PHE A 239 -22.97 -9.30 19.48
CA PHE A 239 -21.55 -8.96 19.30
C PHE A 239 -20.91 -9.73 18.14
N SER A 240 -21.32 -10.97 17.93
CA SER A 240 -20.87 -11.78 16.78
C SER A 240 -21.32 -11.18 15.45
N GLN A 241 -22.47 -10.49 15.41
CA GLN A 241 -22.92 -9.74 14.24
C GLN A 241 -22.05 -8.50 13.95
N LEU A 242 -21.31 -7.98 14.94
CA LEU A 242 -20.40 -6.83 14.78
C LEU A 242 -19.00 -7.23 14.28
N LEU A 243 -18.60 -8.49 14.44
CA LEU A 243 -17.28 -9.01 14.02
C LEU A 243 -17.29 -9.59 12.59
N GLU A 244 -18.19 -9.12 11.73
CA GLU A 244 -18.42 -9.49 10.32
C GLU A 244 -17.61 -10.67 9.73
N ASN A 245 -18.36 -11.70 9.29
CA ASN A 245 -18.00 -12.87 8.46
C ASN A 245 -17.60 -14.17 9.16
N TYR A 246 -17.31 -14.18 10.47
CA TYR A 246 -17.23 -15.41 11.27
C TYR A 246 -18.06 -15.25 12.55
N HIS A 247 -18.52 -16.35 13.13
CA HIS A 247 -19.07 -16.39 14.49
C HIS A 247 -17.96 -16.84 15.46
N PRO A 248 -16.93 -16.02 15.74
CA PRO A 248 -15.92 -16.43 16.70
C PRO A 248 -16.55 -16.46 18.09
N THR A 249 -16.24 -17.52 18.84
CA THR A 249 -16.55 -17.61 20.26
C THR A 249 -15.38 -17.02 21.04
N PRO A 250 -15.58 -15.95 21.84
CA PRO A 250 -14.58 -15.50 22.78
C PRO A 250 -14.35 -16.59 23.83
N VAL A 251 -13.10 -17.02 23.94
CA VAL A 251 -12.64 -17.95 24.96
C VAL A 251 -11.65 -17.20 25.83
N SER A 252 -11.97 -17.09 27.12
CA SER A 252 -11.09 -16.44 28.09
C SER A 252 -9.73 -17.12 28.14
N THR A 253 -8.67 -16.31 28.27
CA THR A 253 -7.36 -16.85 28.62
C THR A 253 -7.39 -17.32 30.08
N ASP A 254 -6.67 -18.40 30.40
CA ASP A 254 -6.61 -18.92 31.78
C ASP A 254 -6.06 -17.87 32.75
N THR A 255 -5.17 -17.01 32.25
CA THR A 255 -4.59 -15.85 32.93
C THR A 255 -4.57 -14.66 31.99
N LEU A 256 -4.75 -13.45 32.54
CA LEU A 256 -4.53 -12.22 31.78
C LEU A 256 -3.03 -12.03 31.59
N GLU A 257 -2.57 -12.14 30.35
CA GLU A 257 -1.15 -12.18 29.98
C GLU A 257 -0.76 -10.93 29.19
N THR A 258 0.53 -10.60 29.21
CA THR A 258 1.06 -9.59 28.29
C THR A 258 1.02 -10.12 26.85
N PRO A 259 1.01 -9.24 25.82
CA PRO A 259 1.15 -9.65 24.43
C PRO A 259 2.32 -10.62 24.19
N GLU A 260 3.49 -10.37 24.78
CA GLU A 260 4.68 -11.21 24.60
C GLU A 260 4.51 -12.60 25.22
N ASP A 261 4.01 -12.67 26.47
CA ASP A 261 3.78 -13.93 27.17
C ASP A 261 2.77 -14.80 26.42
N PHE A 262 1.68 -14.20 25.93
CA PHE A 262 0.67 -14.89 25.12
C PHE A 262 1.27 -15.51 23.85
N LEU A 263 2.09 -14.73 23.13
CA LEU A 263 2.65 -15.12 21.83
C LEU A 263 3.73 -16.21 21.93
N ILE A 264 4.49 -16.27 23.03
CA ILE A 264 5.54 -17.28 23.24
C ILE A 264 4.97 -18.70 23.40
N ARG A 265 3.69 -18.84 23.78
CA ARG A 265 3.00 -20.14 23.90
C ARG A 265 2.91 -20.88 22.56
N PHE A 266 2.99 -20.14 21.45
CA PHE A 266 2.81 -20.67 20.11
C PHE A 266 4.17 -20.95 19.45
N PRO A 267 4.48 -22.23 19.15
CA PRO A 267 5.76 -22.62 18.59
C PRO A 267 6.21 -21.76 17.42
N ARG A 268 7.36 -21.09 17.59
CA ARG A 268 8.08 -20.34 16.55
C ARG A 268 7.31 -19.19 15.87
N PHE A 269 6.17 -18.77 16.43
CA PHE A 269 5.42 -17.64 15.93
C PHE A 269 6.25 -16.34 15.95
N MET A 270 6.86 -16.03 17.10
CA MET A 270 7.71 -14.84 17.24
C MET A 270 8.95 -14.88 16.34
N SER A 271 9.58 -16.04 16.18
CA SER A 271 10.77 -16.19 15.33
C SER A 271 10.46 -16.01 13.85
N ALA A 272 9.27 -16.41 13.38
CA ALA A 272 8.86 -16.20 11.99
C ALA A 272 8.70 -14.73 11.62
N ASN A 273 8.31 -13.91 12.60
CA ASN A 273 8.19 -12.47 12.43
C ASN A 273 9.53 -11.72 12.58
N ASN A 274 10.61 -12.42 12.98
CA ASN A 274 11.95 -11.84 13.14
C ASN A 274 12.92 -12.38 12.08
N ARG A 275 12.95 -11.73 10.92
CA ARG A 275 13.74 -12.20 9.76
C ARG A 275 15.18 -11.72 9.79
N ALA A 276 16.08 -12.60 9.35
CA ALA A 276 17.50 -12.26 9.17
C ALA A 276 17.67 -11.08 8.20
N THR A 277 18.50 -10.10 8.59
CA THR A 277 18.79 -8.93 7.76
C THR A 277 20.10 -9.10 6.99
N CYS A 278 20.20 -8.49 5.80
CA CYS A 278 21.46 -8.46 5.08
C CYS A 278 22.48 -7.50 5.71
N HIS A 279 23.77 -7.85 5.58
CA HIS A 279 24.90 -7.00 5.93
C HIS A 279 25.74 -6.71 4.68
N PRO A 280 25.94 -5.43 4.29
CA PRO A 280 25.40 -4.21 4.93
C PRO A 280 23.88 -4.11 4.78
N SER A 281 23.26 -3.31 5.66
CA SER A 281 21.80 -3.18 5.70
C SER A 281 21.25 -2.57 4.41
N ARG A 282 20.20 -3.20 3.86
CA ARG A 282 19.44 -2.69 2.71
C ARG A 282 18.24 -1.84 3.11
N ARG A 283 18.19 -1.36 4.35
CA ARG A 283 17.06 -0.58 4.87
C ARG A 283 16.84 0.69 4.05
N VAL A 284 15.58 0.99 3.72
CA VAL A 284 15.21 2.24 3.06
C VAL A 284 15.07 3.33 4.12
N ARG A 285 15.80 4.43 3.95
CA ARG A 285 15.75 5.59 4.85
C ARG A 285 14.73 6.59 4.31
N TRP A 286 13.62 6.76 5.02
CA TRP A 286 12.50 7.62 4.66
C TRP A 286 12.62 8.95 5.39
N CYS A 287 12.74 10.04 4.65
CA CYS A 287 12.80 11.38 5.23
C CYS A 287 11.41 11.93 5.55
N VAL A 288 11.21 12.44 6.77
CA VAL A 288 9.97 13.07 7.23
C VAL A 288 10.26 14.46 7.79
N ALA A 289 9.24 15.33 7.86
CA ALA A 289 9.42 16.75 8.18
C ALA A 289 8.58 17.23 9.39
N SER A 290 7.98 16.32 10.15
CA SER A 290 7.25 16.66 11.38
C SER A 290 7.13 15.47 12.32
N ASN A 291 6.85 15.73 13.61
CA ASN A 291 6.64 14.70 14.62
C ASN A 291 5.44 13.78 14.27
N LEU A 292 4.39 14.34 13.63
CA LEU A 292 3.24 13.54 13.18
C LEU A 292 3.65 12.56 12.08
N GLU A 293 4.49 12.98 11.14
CA GLU A 293 5.00 12.11 10.09
C GLU A 293 5.97 11.06 10.63
N GLU A 294 6.86 11.42 11.55
CA GLU A 294 7.77 10.47 12.19
C GLU A 294 6.99 9.37 12.92
N ASN A 295 5.99 9.75 13.72
CA ASN A 295 5.15 8.78 14.41
C ASN A 295 4.38 7.87 13.43
N LYS A 296 3.77 8.44 12.38
CA LYS A 296 3.08 7.66 11.35
C LYS A 296 4.04 6.72 10.60
N CYS A 297 5.25 7.18 10.30
CA CYS A 297 6.28 6.39 9.62
C CYS A 297 6.75 5.21 10.49
N ARG A 298 6.93 5.43 11.80
CA ARG A 298 7.30 4.36 12.75
C ARG A 298 6.23 3.28 12.83
N TRP A 299 4.95 3.64 12.90
CA TRP A 299 3.86 2.66 12.86
C TRP A 299 3.81 1.88 11.55
N LEU A 300 3.98 2.58 10.41
CA LEU A 300 4.08 1.93 9.11
C LEU A 300 5.27 0.96 9.06
N ARG A 301 6.40 1.30 9.67
CA ARG A 301 7.59 0.43 9.77
C ARG A 301 7.27 -0.86 10.51
N GLU A 302 6.68 -0.78 11.71
CA GLU A 302 6.38 -1.99 12.49
C GLU A 302 5.36 -2.88 11.79
N ALA A 303 4.28 -2.29 11.25
CA ALA A 303 3.31 -3.04 10.45
C ALA A 303 3.96 -3.72 9.24
N SER A 304 4.86 -3.01 8.54
CA SER A 304 5.57 -3.57 7.38
C SER A 304 6.47 -4.75 7.75
N ILE A 305 7.14 -4.71 8.90
CA ILE A 305 8.03 -5.79 9.37
C ILE A 305 7.22 -7.05 9.64
N VAL A 306 6.14 -6.96 10.42
CA VAL A 306 5.39 -8.17 10.83
C VAL A 306 4.66 -8.81 9.65
N TYR A 307 4.17 -8.02 8.70
CA TYR A 307 3.55 -8.55 7.48
C TYR A 307 4.57 -9.00 6.42
N GLY A 308 5.88 -8.86 6.70
CA GLY A 308 6.93 -9.43 5.89
C GLY A 308 7.29 -8.63 4.64
N VAL A 309 7.09 -7.30 4.67
CA VAL A 309 7.53 -6.38 3.62
C VAL A 309 9.05 -6.21 3.67
N GLU A 310 9.71 -6.36 2.53
CA GLU A 310 11.15 -6.14 2.37
C GLU A 310 11.44 -5.19 1.19
N PRO A 311 12.52 -4.37 1.26
CA PRO A 311 13.38 -4.16 2.43
C PRO A 311 12.66 -3.42 3.57
N ALA A 312 13.14 -3.56 4.80
CA ALA A 312 12.62 -2.78 5.92
C ALA A 312 12.83 -1.26 5.70
N ILE A 313 11.98 -0.44 6.32
CA ILE A 313 12.11 1.02 6.32
C ILE A 313 12.67 1.55 7.64
N SER A 314 13.24 2.74 7.62
CA SER A 314 13.56 3.58 8.80
C SER A 314 13.12 4.99 8.53
N CYS A 315 12.75 5.71 9.57
CA CYS A 315 12.29 7.09 9.51
C CYS A 315 13.42 8.00 9.98
N ILE A 316 13.66 9.08 9.23
CA ILE A 316 14.64 10.13 9.55
C ILE A 316 13.90 11.45 9.48
N GLN A 317 13.79 12.13 10.62
CA GLN A 317 13.13 13.42 10.70
C GLN A 317 14.13 14.56 10.51
N GLU A 318 13.81 15.47 9.59
CA GLU A 318 14.50 16.75 9.40
C GLU A 318 13.63 17.92 9.91
N LEU A 319 14.21 19.12 10.05
CA LEU A 319 13.48 20.28 10.59
C LEU A 319 12.46 20.84 9.60
N THR A 320 12.77 20.77 8.30
CA THR A 320 11.85 21.21 7.25
C THR A 320 11.83 20.24 6.07
N ARG A 321 10.74 20.26 5.29
CA ARG A 321 10.66 19.46 4.06
C ARG A 321 11.76 19.81 3.06
N ALA A 322 12.18 21.08 3.00
CA ALA A 322 13.27 21.52 2.11
C ALA A 322 14.59 20.80 2.43
N GLU A 323 14.82 20.39 3.67
CA GLU A 323 16.01 19.66 4.07
C GLU A 323 16.01 18.22 3.56
N CYS A 324 14.84 17.57 3.50
CA CYS A 324 14.68 16.29 2.80
C CYS A 324 15.03 16.40 1.30
N PHE A 325 14.96 17.60 0.72
CA PHE A 325 15.27 17.87 -0.68
C PHE A 325 16.70 18.38 -0.95
N ARG A 326 17.59 18.43 0.06
CA ARG A 326 18.96 18.96 -0.10
C ARG A 326 19.87 18.14 -1.03
N MET A 327 19.37 17.05 -1.60
CA MET A 327 20.12 16.16 -2.48
C MET A 327 19.53 16.21 -3.89
N ASN A 328 20.35 15.87 -4.89
CA ASN A 328 19.88 15.79 -6.27
C ASN A 328 18.89 14.61 -6.41
N LEU A 329 17.59 14.93 -6.44
CA LEU A 329 16.50 13.96 -6.36
C LEU A 329 15.79 13.82 -7.70
N LYS A 330 15.31 12.60 -7.96
CA LYS A 330 14.54 12.25 -9.14
C LYS A 330 13.28 11.51 -8.73
N THR A 331 12.18 11.78 -9.42
CA THR A 331 10.92 11.07 -9.22
C THR A 331 11.10 9.59 -9.55
N MET A 332 10.63 8.74 -8.64
CA MET A 332 10.63 7.29 -8.80
C MET A 332 9.23 6.78 -9.10
N VAL A 333 8.25 7.14 -8.26
CA VAL A 333 6.86 6.68 -8.38
C VAL A 333 5.89 7.82 -8.09
N GLN A 334 4.68 7.68 -8.60
CA GLN A 334 3.58 8.61 -8.36
C GLN A 334 2.53 7.98 -7.46
N VAL A 335 1.90 8.84 -6.66
CA VAL A 335 0.68 8.53 -5.93
C VAL A 335 -0.48 9.08 -6.75
N ILE A 336 -1.24 8.20 -7.39
CA ILE A 336 -2.35 8.57 -8.27
C ILE A 336 -3.67 8.17 -7.63
N PRO A 337 -4.78 8.88 -7.91
CA PRO A 337 -6.09 8.44 -7.47
C PRO A 337 -6.56 7.24 -8.29
N LYS A 338 -7.38 6.37 -7.69
CA LYS A 338 -7.98 5.21 -8.38
C LYS A 338 -8.95 5.60 -9.50
N LYS A 339 -9.54 6.79 -9.44
CA LYS A 339 -10.49 7.30 -10.43
C LYS A 339 -9.90 8.46 -11.21
N SER A 340 -10.07 8.47 -12.52
CA SER A 340 -9.55 9.51 -13.42
C SER A 340 -10.08 10.92 -13.12
N ASN A 341 -11.32 11.05 -12.65
CA ASN A 341 -11.89 12.33 -12.25
C ASN A 341 -11.33 12.88 -10.93
N GLU A 342 -10.61 12.06 -10.15
CA GLU A 342 -10.04 12.46 -8.87
C GLU A 342 -8.64 13.07 -8.97
N PHE A 343 -8.02 13.07 -10.16
CA PHE A 343 -6.75 13.75 -10.43
C PHE A 343 -6.87 15.26 -10.20
N VAL A 344 -5.75 15.91 -9.90
CA VAL A 344 -5.67 17.38 -9.95
C VAL A 344 -5.73 17.76 -11.42
N ARG A 345 -6.75 18.54 -11.79
CA ARG A 345 -7.07 18.88 -13.17
C ARG A 345 -7.18 20.40 -13.28
N ILE A 346 -6.09 21.04 -13.70
CA ILE A 346 -6.03 22.50 -13.77
C ILE A 346 -6.55 22.96 -15.12
N ALA A 347 -7.48 23.91 -15.11
CA ALA A 347 -8.06 24.49 -16.30
C ALA A 347 -8.11 26.01 -16.21
N ALA A 348 -8.08 26.66 -17.37
CA ALA A 348 -8.51 28.05 -17.52
C ALA A 348 -10.02 28.07 -17.75
N VAL A 349 -10.77 28.63 -16.80
CA VAL A 349 -12.22 28.66 -16.80
C VAL A 349 -12.71 30.07 -17.12
N VAL A 350 -13.60 30.19 -18.10
CA VAL A 350 -14.26 31.45 -18.49
C VAL A 350 -15.77 31.27 -18.51
N LYS A 351 -16.51 32.38 -18.42
CA LYS A 351 -17.97 32.36 -18.62
C LYS A 351 -18.33 31.77 -19.99
N ARG A 352 -19.46 31.07 -20.07
CA ARG A 352 -19.84 30.33 -21.29
C ARG A 352 -20.08 31.27 -22.47
N ASP A 353 -20.66 32.43 -22.21
CA ASP A 353 -20.91 33.53 -23.15
C ASP A 353 -19.70 34.44 -23.39
N SER A 354 -18.55 34.13 -22.77
CA SER A 354 -17.32 34.89 -22.99
C SER A 354 -16.83 34.77 -24.43
N TRP A 355 -16.24 35.86 -24.94
CA TRP A 355 -15.74 35.99 -26.30
C TRP A 355 -14.36 35.33 -26.51
N PHE A 356 -13.63 34.96 -25.44
CA PHE A 356 -12.33 34.30 -25.53
C PHE A 356 -12.45 32.89 -26.08
N LYS A 357 -11.91 32.57 -27.25
CA LYS A 357 -12.05 31.24 -27.85
C LYS A 357 -10.93 30.30 -27.45
N ASN A 358 -9.73 30.83 -27.21
CA ASN A 358 -8.54 30.07 -26.85
C ASN A 358 -7.69 30.85 -25.83
N LEU A 359 -6.63 30.22 -25.31
CA LEU A 359 -5.75 30.83 -24.31
C LEU A 359 -5.00 32.07 -24.80
N LYS A 360 -4.76 32.23 -26.10
CA LYS A 360 -4.07 33.41 -26.66
C LYS A 360 -4.95 34.65 -26.60
N ASP A 361 -6.27 34.46 -26.71
CA ASP A 361 -7.25 35.55 -26.67
C ASP A 361 -7.30 36.22 -25.28
N LEU A 362 -6.81 35.54 -24.24
CA LEU A 362 -6.75 36.07 -22.87
C LEU A 362 -5.73 37.22 -22.69
N LYS A 363 -4.94 37.55 -23.72
CA LYS A 363 -4.01 38.68 -23.64
C LYS A 363 -4.77 39.98 -23.42
N GLY A 364 -4.44 40.69 -22.36
CA GLY A 364 -5.10 41.91 -21.93
C GLY A 364 -6.35 41.69 -21.06
N ALA A 365 -6.74 40.45 -20.80
CA ALA A 365 -7.85 40.13 -19.90
C ALA A 365 -7.48 40.36 -18.42
N LYS A 366 -8.47 40.20 -17.54
CA LYS A 366 -8.30 40.16 -16.09
C LYS A 366 -8.25 38.71 -15.60
N ALA A 367 -7.29 38.36 -14.76
CA ALA A 367 -7.10 36.96 -14.32
C ALA A 367 -7.32 36.75 -12.82
N CYS A 368 -7.85 35.58 -12.46
CA CYS A 368 -8.02 35.11 -11.08
C CYS A 368 -7.16 33.85 -10.86
N PHE A 369 -6.23 33.90 -9.91
CA PHE A 369 -5.32 32.81 -9.55
C PHE A 369 -5.52 32.36 -8.10
N THR A 370 -5.38 31.06 -7.87
CA THR A 370 -5.45 30.46 -6.53
C THR A 370 -4.30 30.87 -5.61
N GLY A 371 -3.19 31.35 -6.16
CA GLY A 371 -2.06 31.84 -5.38
C GLY A 371 -0.79 32.03 -6.22
N TYR A 372 0.16 32.78 -5.69
CA TYR A 372 1.47 32.97 -6.33
C TYR A 372 2.29 31.69 -6.22
N ARG A 373 2.84 31.22 -7.35
CA ARG A 373 3.55 29.92 -7.49
C ARG A 373 2.75 28.69 -7.06
N ASP A 374 1.42 28.84 -6.98
CA ASP A 374 0.50 27.75 -6.77
C ASP A 374 0.24 26.99 -8.10
N VAL A 375 -0.46 25.86 -8.06
CA VAL A 375 -0.63 24.97 -9.22
C VAL A 375 -1.30 25.69 -10.40
N GLY A 376 -2.30 26.54 -10.15
CA GLY A 376 -2.95 27.35 -11.19
C GLY A 376 -2.01 28.36 -11.87
N TRP A 377 -1.15 29.00 -11.08
CA TRP A 377 -0.13 29.95 -11.58
C TRP A 377 0.91 29.23 -12.42
N ASN A 378 1.50 28.15 -11.90
CA ASN A 378 2.56 27.40 -12.60
C ASN A 378 2.03 26.78 -13.91
N ALA A 379 0.80 26.27 -13.89
CA ALA A 379 0.12 25.76 -15.09
C ALA A 379 0.01 26.82 -16.19
N PHE A 380 -0.43 28.03 -15.82
CA PHE A 380 -0.52 29.13 -16.77
C PHE A 380 0.85 29.59 -17.25
N VAL A 381 1.83 29.77 -16.36
CA VAL A 381 3.19 30.20 -16.72
C VAL A 381 3.84 29.21 -17.70
N ALA A 382 3.72 27.91 -17.46
CA ALA A 382 4.22 26.88 -18.38
C ALA A 382 3.52 26.97 -19.75
N THR A 383 2.20 27.18 -19.74
CA THR A 383 1.41 27.39 -20.96
C THR A 383 1.81 28.67 -21.71
N LEU A 384 2.08 29.76 -20.97
CA LEU A 384 2.46 31.05 -21.51
C LEU A 384 3.80 30.97 -22.24
N LYS A 385 4.77 30.21 -21.71
CA LYS A 385 6.06 29.95 -22.38
C LYS A 385 5.85 29.30 -23.75
N ASN A 386 4.91 28.36 -23.86
CA ASN A 386 4.56 27.70 -25.12
C ASN A 386 3.87 28.66 -26.11
N ILE A 387 3.02 29.57 -25.62
CA ILE A 387 2.24 30.49 -26.47
C ILE A 387 3.05 31.70 -26.94
N SER A 388 3.95 32.22 -26.09
CA SER A 388 4.62 33.50 -26.33
C SER A 388 5.99 33.39 -27.01
N ALA A 389 6.60 32.19 -27.08
CA ALA A 389 7.92 31.93 -27.67
C ALA A 389 9.07 32.81 -27.13
N THR A 390 8.84 33.52 -26.03
CA THR A 390 9.79 34.42 -25.37
C THR A 390 10.07 33.92 -23.95
N ASP A 391 11.34 33.82 -23.61
CA ASP A 391 11.81 33.34 -22.31
C ASP A 391 11.72 34.49 -21.29
N TYR A 392 10.52 34.70 -20.74
CA TYR A 392 10.31 35.73 -19.72
C TYR A 392 10.75 35.22 -18.35
N CYS A 393 11.82 35.81 -17.82
CA CYS A 393 12.23 35.70 -16.41
C CYS A 393 12.38 37.11 -15.83
N PRO A 394 11.74 37.43 -14.69
CA PRO A 394 10.95 36.56 -13.82
C PRO A 394 9.50 36.32 -14.30
N ASP A 395 8.91 35.18 -13.92
CA ASP A 395 7.54 34.79 -14.32
C ASP A 395 6.48 35.84 -13.94
N THR A 396 6.68 36.60 -12.86
CA THR A 396 5.79 37.69 -12.43
C THR A 396 5.67 38.79 -13.48
N GLU A 397 6.75 39.13 -14.17
CA GLU A 397 6.76 40.12 -15.25
C GLU A 397 6.05 39.58 -16.50
N ALA A 398 6.21 38.28 -16.77
CA ALA A 398 5.53 37.63 -17.88
C ALA A 398 4.00 37.72 -17.72
N VAL A 399 3.51 37.36 -16.53
CA VAL A 399 2.08 37.37 -16.20
C VAL A 399 1.56 38.81 -16.15
N SER A 400 2.32 39.75 -15.58
CA SER A 400 1.90 41.15 -15.50
C SER A 400 1.84 41.85 -16.85
N LYS A 401 2.65 41.44 -17.84
CA LYS A 401 2.55 41.93 -19.23
C LYS A 401 1.43 41.28 -20.01
N PHE A 402 1.02 40.07 -19.62
CA PHE A 402 -0.03 39.33 -20.32
C PHE A 402 -1.43 39.78 -19.90
N PHE A 403 -1.67 40.00 -18.61
CA PHE A 403 -2.97 40.43 -18.08
C PHE A 403 -2.97 41.91 -17.68
N THR A 404 -4.10 42.59 -17.86
CA THR A 404 -4.25 43.99 -17.45
C THR A 404 -4.28 44.13 -15.94
N GLU A 405 -5.04 43.27 -15.26
CA GLU A 405 -5.15 43.19 -13.80
C GLU A 405 -5.29 41.71 -13.38
N SER A 406 -4.85 41.37 -12.16
CA SER A 406 -5.00 40.04 -11.61
C SER A 406 -5.38 40.06 -10.12
N SER A 407 -6.09 39.02 -9.71
CA SER A 407 -6.30 38.67 -8.31
C SER A 407 -5.51 37.41 -8.01
N ILE A 408 -4.62 37.49 -7.03
CA ILE A 408 -3.83 36.35 -6.58
C ILE A 408 -4.15 36.15 -5.09
N VAL A 409 -4.82 35.04 -4.79
CA VAL A 409 -5.28 34.77 -3.43
C VAL A 409 -4.10 34.64 -2.46
N GLY A 410 -4.18 35.37 -1.35
CA GLY A 410 -3.16 35.34 -0.29
C GLY A 410 -1.86 36.09 -0.62
N LEU A 411 -1.78 36.79 -1.75
CA LEU A 411 -0.64 37.62 -2.07
C LEU A 411 -0.75 38.97 -1.34
N SER A 412 0.18 39.22 -0.42
CA SER A 412 0.44 40.54 0.17
C SER A 412 1.83 41.00 -0.25
N ASP A 413 1.92 42.12 -0.96
CA ASP A 413 3.21 42.72 -1.34
C ASP A 413 3.76 43.55 -0.18
N SER A 414 4.41 42.91 0.79
CA SER A 414 4.99 43.57 1.96
C SER A 414 6.24 44.39 1.63
N ASP A 415 6.94 44.07 0.53
CA ASP A 415 8.25 44.63 0.19
C ASP A 415 8.27 45.47 -1.10
N GLY A 416 7.13 45.62 -1.80
CA GLY A 416 6.99 46.45 -3.00
C GLY A 416 7.71 45.90 -4.24
N GLN A 417 8.00 44.59 -4.27
CA GLN A 417 8.75 43.96 -5.36
C GLN A 417 7.85 43.37 -6.45
N MET A 418 6.53 43.33 -6.25
CA MET A 418 5.59 42.75 -7.21
C MET A 418 4.96 43.82 -8.11
N PRO A 419 4.78 43.55 -9.42
CA PRO A 419 3.99 44.43 -10.27
C PRO A 419 2.59 44.69 -9.69
N TYR A 420 2.22 45.98 -9.57
CA TYR A 420 0.96 46.42 -8.94
C TYR A 420 -0.28 45.72 -9.51
N ASN A 421 -0.31 45.50 -10.82
CA ASN A 421 -1.44 44.87 -11.49
C ASN A 421 -1.67 43.41 -11.09
N LEU A 422 -0.71 42.73 -10.45
CA LEU A 422 -0.88 41.35 -9.97
C LEU A 422 -1.76 41.23 -8.72
N HIS A 423 -1.99 42.32 -8.02
CA HIS A 423 -2.82 42.35 -6.80
C HIS A 423 -3.91 43.44 -6.83
N ALA A 424 -4.13 44.07 -8.00
CA ALA A 424 -5.08 45.16 -8.18
C ALA A 424 -6.55 44.77 -7.92
N LEU A 425 -6.89 43.48 -8.03
CA LEU A 425 -8.27 42.98 -7.93
C LEU A 425 -8.65 42.43 -6.54
N ASN A 426 -7.77 42.49 -5.54
CA ASN A 426 -7.97 41.78 -4.28
C ASN A 426 -9.13 42.33 -3.43
N LYS A 427 -10.11 41.47 -3.14
CA LYS A 427 -11.06 41.62 -2.03
C LYS A 427 -10.74 40.57 -0.95
N GLN A 428 -10.85 40.95 0.32
CA GLN A 428 -10.78 40.01 1.44
C GLN A 428 -11.94 39.02 1.32
N ALA A 429 -11.61 37.74 1.12
CA ALA A 429 -12.58 36.64 1.12
C ALA A 429 -12.42 35.83 2.41
N ASN A 430 -13.53 35.56 3.08
CA ASN A 430 -13.61 34.71 4.28
C ASN A 430 -13.74 33.21 3.93
N GLU A 431 -13.62 32.83 2.65
CA GLU A 431 -13.67 31.43 2.20
C GLU A 431 -12.32 30.73 2.45
N ILE A 432 -12.35 29.44 2.81
CA ILE A 432 -11.15 28.65 3.13
C ILE A 432 -10.49 28.09 1.85
N ASP A 433 -11.25 27.89 0.77
CA ASP A 433 -10.78 27.24 -0.46
C ASP A 433 -10.36 28.26 -1.54
N LYS A 434 -9.07 28.24 -1.88
CA LYS A 434 -8.46 29.16 -2.86
C LYS A 434 -8.99 28.96 -4.28
N ASP A 435 -9.35 27.73 -4.67
CA ASP A 435 -9.95 27.44 -5.97
C ASP A 435 -11.33 28.07 -6.07
N LEU A 436 -12.13 27.99 -5.00
CA LEU A 436 -13.46 28.60 -4.95
C LEU A 436 -13.38 30.13 -5.01
N ILE A 437 -12.42 30.74 -4.31
CA ILE A 437 -12.21 32.20 -4.37
C ILE A 437 -11.83 32.65 -5.78
N ALA A 438 -10.88 31.96 -6.42
CA ALA A 438 -10.47 32.29 -7.78
C ALA A 438 -11.62 32.09 -8.79
N PHE A 439 -12.42 31.05 -8.62
CA PHE A 439 -13.61 30.81 -9.43
C PHE A 439 -14.70 31.89 -9.23
N ASP A 440 -14.96 32.28 -7.98
CA ASP A 440 -15.93 33.31 -7.65
C ASP A 440 -15.51 34.70 -8.14
N CYS A 441 -14.20 34.97 -8.15
CA CYS A 441 -13.62 36.17 -8.79
C CYS A 441 -14.04 36.28 -10.26
N MET A 442 -13.97 35.17 -11.03
CA MET A 442 -14.42 35.15 -12.42
C MET A 442 -15.96 35.24 -12.52
N MET A 443 -16.69 34.47 -11.71
CA MET A 443 -18.15 34.46 -11.76
C MET A 443 -18.76 35.83 -11.41
N SER A 444 -18.11 36.59 -10.51
CA SER A 444 -18.55 37.92 -10.07
C SER A 444 -18.14 39.07 -10.99
N ASN A 445 -17.59 38.79 -12.18
CA ASN A 445 -17.03 39.79 -13.12
C ASN A 445 -15.88 40.62 -12.53
N VAL A 446 -15.17 40.12 -11.51
CA VAL A 446 -13.96 40.76 -11.00
C VAL A 446 -12.79 40.46 -11.94
N GLY A 447 -12.68 39.20 -12.37
CA GLY A 447 -11.81 38.79 -13.46
C GLY A 447 -12.59 38.14 -14.61
N ASP A 448 -11.89 37.97 -15.73
CA ASP A 448 -12.43 37.38 -16.95
C ASP A 448 -12.19 35.87 -17.05
N VAL A 449 -11.10 35.40 -16.43
CA VAL A 449 -10.67 34.00 -16.43
C VAL A 449 -10.18 33.57 -15.04
N ALA A 450 -10.48 32.34 -14.66
CA ALA A 450 -9.98 31.71 -13.43
C ALA A 450 -9.12 30.48 -13.74
N PHE A 451 -7.95 30.37 -13.10
CA PHE A 451 -7.07 29.21 -13.22
C PHE A 451 -7.22 28.32 -11.99
N VAL A 452 -8.02 27.26 -12.10
CA VAL A 452 -8.49 26.49 -10.95
C VAL A 452 -8.42 24.99 -11.19
N ASN A 453 -8.37 24.23 -10.11
CA ASN A 453 -8.60 22.79 -10.12
C ASN A 453 -10.10 22.50 -10.30
N LEU A 454 -10.46 21.89 -11.43
CA LEU A 454 -11.85 21.58 -11.77
C LEU A 454 -12.58 20.80 -10.67
N LYS A 455 -11.87 19.90 -9.97
CA LYS A 455 -12.45 19.10 -8.88
C LYS A 455 -12.89 19.95 -7.69
N SER A 456 -12.13 21.00 -7.35
CA SER A 456 -12.46 21.86 -6.19
C SER A 456 -13.74 22.67 -6.43
N ILE A 457 -14.08 22.93 -7.70
CA ILE A 457 -15.28 23.67 -8.09
C ILE A 457 -16.49 22.76 -8.41
N GLU A 458 -16.34 21.43 -8.47
CA GLU A 458 -17.41 20.45 -8.79
C GLU A 458 -18.67 20.60 -7.91
N GLY A 459 -18.52 20.93 -6.63
CA GLY A 459 -19.66 21.16 -5.74
C GLY A 459 -20.54 22.36 -6.12
N LYS A 460 -19.96 23.41 -6.73
CA LYS A 460 -20.72 24.54 -7.31
C LYS A 460 -21.26 24.20 -8.72
N ILE A 461 -20.78 23.11 -9.33
CA ILE A 461 -21.14 22.65 -10.68
C ILE A 461 -22.42 21.82 -10.67
N ASP A 462 -22.62 20.93 -9.70
CA ASP A 462 -23.75 19.98 -9.67
C ASP A 462 -25.14 20.66 -9.59
N ASN A 463 -25.21 21.91 -9.12
CA ASN A 463 -26.44 22.72 -9.13
C ASN A 463 -26.74 23.39 -10.50
N LEU A 464 -25.90 23.20 -11.52
CA LEU A 464 -25.93 23.94 -12.79
C LEU A 464 -25.86 23.07 -14.06
N VAL A 465 -25.95 21.74 -13.90
CA VAL A 465 -25.87 20.75 -15.00
C VAL A 465 -27.26 20.25 -15.37
N GLN A 466 -27.68 20.45 -16.63
CA GLN A 466 -28.77 19.66 -17.22
C GLN A 466 -28.19 18.36 -17.79
N LYS A 467 -28.64 17.22 -17.29
CA LYS A 467 -28.32 15.91 -17.86
C LYS A 467 -29.17 15.65 -19.11
N ARG A 468 -28.55 15.59 -20.29
CA ARG A 468 -29.15 15.03 -21.51
C ARG A 468 -28.20 13.93 -22.04
N GLY A 469 -28.54 12.66 -21.77
CA GLY A 469 -27.70 11.52 -22.17
C GLY A 469 -26.40 11.38 -21.35
N ASN A 470 -25.35 10.81 -21.96
CA ASN A 470 -24.06 10.49 -21.32
C ASN A 470 -23.08 11.68 -21.17
N GLN A 471 -23.47 12.90 -21.55
CA GLN A 471 -22.64 14.10 -21.44
C GLN A 471 -23.29 15.15 -20.53
N ALA A 472 -22.56 15.53 -19.48
CA ALA A 472 -22.90 16.65 -18.60
C ALA A 472 -22.42 17.95 -19.24
N ARG A 473 -23.33 18.89 -19.53
CA ARG A 473 -22.99 20.21 -20.08
C ARG A 473 -23.18 21.28 -19.00
N ASN A 474 -22.13 22.05 -18.68
CA ASN A 474 -22.26 23.19 -17.77
C ASN A 474 -22.86 24.39 -18.49
N THR A 475 -23.92 24.98 -17.96
CA THR A 475 -24.65 26.07 -18.63
C THR A 475 -24.04 27.46 -18.45
N LYS A 476 -23.10 27.67 -17.51
CA LYS A 476 -22.62 29.01 -17.13
C LYS A 476 -21.15 29.29 -17.40
N TYR A 477 -20.30 28.26 -17.52
CA TYR A 477 -18.88 28.43 -17.85
C TYR A 477 -18.39 27.35 -18.83
N ARG A 478 -17.20 27.56 -19.39
CA ARG A 478 -16.45 26.59 -20.19
C ARG A 478 -14.95 26.70 -19.94
N THR A 479 -14.19 25.69 -20.34
CA THR A 479 -12.72 25.66 -20.25
C THR A 479 -12.08 26.09 -21.55
N LEU A 480 -10.94 26.80 -21.50
CA LEU A 480 -10.20 27.20 -22.69
C LEU A 480 -9.08 26.22 -23.05
N CYS A 481 -8.96 25.96 -24.35
CA CYS A 481 -7.92 25.11 -24.94
C CYS A 481 -6.79 25.97 -25.53
N LEU A 482 -5.61 25.36 -25.70
CA LEU A 482 -4.42 26.06 -26.20
C LEU A 482 -4.52 26.46 -27.67
N ASN A 483 -5.00 25.54 -28.54
CA ASN A 483 -5.05 25.71 -29.99
C ASN A 483 -6.37 25.30 -30.65
N GLN A 484 -7.36 24.82 -29.89
CA GLN A 484 -8.63 24.33 -30.42
C GLN A 484 -9.77 25.31 -30.13
N ILE A 485 -10.59 25.55 -31.15
CA ILE A 485 -11.77 26.43 -31.07
C ILE A 485 -12.96 25.54 -30.71
N ASP A 486 -13.31 25.53 -29.42
CA ASP A 486 -14.61 25.11 -28.90
C ASP A 486 -15.07 23.68 -29.31
N LEU A 487 -14.44 22.67 -28.70
CA LEU A 487 -15.10 21.37 -28.52
C LEU A 487 -15.88 21.43 -27.19
N ASP A 488 -17.03 20.78 -27.07
CA ASP A 488 -17.71 20.54 -25.78
C ASP A 488 -16.88 19.66 -24.81
N GLU A 489 -15.63 19.37 -25.14
CA GLU A 489 -14.68 18.65 -24.31
C GLU A 489 -13.99 19.57 -23.31
N MET A 490 -13.84 19.10 -22.07
CA MET A 490 -13.10 19.81 -21.04
C MET A 490 -11.60 19.84 -21.38
N CYS A 491 -11.05 21.04 -21.54
CA CYS A 491 -9.63 21.26 -21.77
C CYS A 491 -8.89 21.52 -20.46
N LEU A 492 -7.81 20.76 -20.26
CA LEU A 492 -6.91 20.91 -19.13
C LEU A 492 -5.64 21.63 -19.61
N LEU A 493 -5.15 22.56 -18.80
CA LEU A 493 -3.81 23.13 -18.97
C LEU A 493 -2.75 22.09 -18.58
N THR A 494 -3.02 21.38 -17.50
CA THR A 494 -2.19 20.30 -16.98
C THR A 494 -3.02 19.42 -16.06
N TRP A 495 -2.48 18.25 -15.75
CA TRP A 495 -2.93 17.41 -14.67
C TRP A 495 -1.72 17.05 -13.80
N ALA A 496 -1.95 16.81 -12.51
CA ALA A 496 -0.89 16.42 -11.59
C ALA A 496 -1.31 15.19 -10.76
N PRO A 497 -0.36 14.29 -10.43
CA PRO A 497 -0.59 13.25 -9.44
C PRO A 497 -0.83 13.88 -8.06
N LEU A 498 -1.31 13.08 -7.10
CA LEU A 498 -1.57 13.58 -5.74
C LEU A 498 -0.28 13.75 -4.93
N GLY A 499 0.77 13.06 -5.33
CA GLY A 499 2.09 13.12 -4.72
C GLY A 499 3.10 12.31 -5.52
N MET A 500 4.36 12.47 -5.19
CA MET A 500 5.47 11.76 -5.80
C MET A 500 6.42 11.24 -4.73
N VAL A 501 6.92 10.03 -4.90
CA VAL A 501 8.07 9.56 -4.13
C VAL A 501 9.30 9.82 -4.97
N VAL A 502 10.22 10.57 -4.39
CA VAL A 502 11.50 10.96 -5.00
C VAL A 502 12.63 10.27 -4.27
N THR A 503 13.70 9.97 -4.99
CA THR A 503 14.92 9.36 -4.43
C THR A 503 16.14 10.02 -5.01
N HIS A 504 17.31 9.76 -4.41
CA HIS A 504 18.58 10.25 -4.94
C HIS A 504 18.75 9.83 -6.40
N GLU A 505 19.22 10.74 -7.27
CA GLU A 505 19.32 10.47 -8.71
C GLU A 505 20.24 9.28 -9.02
N ASN A 506 21.33 9.13 -8.27
CA ASN A 506 22.34 8.09 -8.47
C ASN A 506 22.01 6.72 -7.85
N ILE A 507 20.76 6.43 -7.46
CA ILE A 507 20.43 5.05 -7.06
C ILE A 507 20.51 4.11 -8.27
N THR A 508 20.94 2.88 -8.04
CA THR A 508 20.98 1.85 -9.08
C THR A 508 19.57 1.43 -9.50
N ASP A 509 19.42 0.91 -10.72
CA ASP A 509 18.12 0.36 -11.18
C ASP A 509 17.63 -0.77 -10.30
N LEU A 510 18.54 -1.61 -9.79
CA LEU A 510 18.23 -2.64 -8.81
C LEU A 510 17.65 -2.05 -7.52
N ARG A 511 18.28 -1.00 -6.98
CA ARG A 511 17.79 -0.36 -5.76
C ARG A 511 16.45 0.32 -5.99
N ARG A 512 16.24 0.85 -7.19
CA ARG A 512 14.95 1.39 -7.62
C ARG A 512 13.86 0.33 -7.64
N GLU A 513 14.15 -0.84 -8.23
CA GLU A 513 13.25 -2.00 -8.26
C GLU A 513 12.89 -2.48 -6.84
N GLU A 514 13.87 -2.59 -5.93
CA GLU A 514 13.63 -2.95 -4.52
C GLU A 514 12.69 -1.97 -3.82
N ILE A 515 12.93 -0.66 -3.96
CA ILE A 515 12.10 0.37 -3.32
C ILE A 515 10.69 0.37 -3.94
N TYR A 516 10.59 0.20 -5.26
CA TYR A 516 9.29 0.17 -5.93
C TYR A 516 8.45 -1.03 -5.52
N SER A 517 9.03 -2.23 -5.57
CA SER A 517 8.38 -3.47 -5.12
C SER A 517 7.94 -3.36 -3.66
N MET A 518 8.79 -2.83 -2.78
CA MET A 518 8.45 -2.58 -1.38
C MET A 518 7.23 -1.66 -1.22
N LEU A 519 7.17 -0.55 -1.96
CA LEU A 519 6.04 0.38 -1.91
C LEU A 519 4.74 -0.24 -2.46
N LEU A 520 4.82 -1.09 -3.49
CA LEU A 520 3.67 -1.81 -4.00
C LEU A 520 3.12 -2.83 -3.00
N GLU A 521 3.99 -3.57 -2.31
CA GLU A 521 3.55 -4.49 -1.26
C GLU A 521 2.92 -3.74 -0.08
N MET A 522 3.48 -2.60 0.33
CA MET A 522 2.84 -1.72 1.32
C MET A 522 1.46 -1.25 0.85
N ASP A 523 1.32 -0.83 -0.41
CA ASP A 523 0.03 -0.38 -0.98
C ASP A 523 -1.00 -1.51 -1.06
N LYS A 524 -0.55 -2.75 -1.32
CA LYS A 524 -1.40 -3.96 -1.30
C LYS A 524 -1.92 -4.26 0.10
N LEU A 525 -1.06 -4.17 1.12
CA LEU A 525 -1.38 -4.54 2.50
C LEU A 525 -2.08 -3.42 3.30
N PHE A 526 -1.70 -2.16 3.07
CA PHE A 526 -2.08 -1.01 3.91
C PHE A 526 -2.71 0.14 3.11
N GLY A 527 -2.79 -0.01 1.78
CA GLY A 527 -3.34 0.98 0.87
C GLY A 527 -4.85 0.82 0.64
N SER A 528 -5.35 1.47 -0.39
CA SER A 528 -6.79 1.55 -0.67
C SER A 528 -7.36 0.27 -1.33
N SER A 529 -6.50 -0.70 -1.65
CA SER A 529 -6.83 -1.99 -2.31
C SER A 529 -6.87 -3.16 -1.36
N PHE A 530 -6.62 -2.94 -0.07
CA PHE A 530 -6.68 -3.99 0.94
C PHE A 530 -8.02 -4.72 0.87
N LYS A 531 -7.95 -6.05 0.82
CA LYS A 531 -9.12 -6.94 0.77
C LYS A 531 -9.29 -7.54 2.17
N GLY A 532 -10.02 -6.83 3.02
CA GLY A 532 -10.33 -7.25 4.38
C GLY A 532 -11.16 -6.18 5.09
N PRO A 533 -11.74 -6.48 6.26
CA PRO A 533 -12.66 -5.59 6.94
C PRO A 533 -11.98 -4.30 7.41
N THR A 534 -10.79 -4.40 7.99
CA THR A 534 -9.98 -3.24 8.40
C THR A 534 -8.50 -3.55 8.21
N PRO A 535 -7.72 -2.72 7.50
CA PRO A 535 -6.28 -2.91 7.46
C PRO A 535 -5.67 -2.50 8.80
N VAL A 536 -4.63 -3.22 9.20
CA VAL A 536 -3.77 -2.93 10.37
C VAL A 536 -3.32 -1.49 10.42
N PHE A 537 -2.96 -0.98 9.25
CA PHE A 537 -2.46 0.37 9.07
C PHE A 537 -3.08 0.98 7.82
N SER A 538 -3.43 2.26 7.89
CA SER A 538 -3.97 2.99 6.74
C SER A 538 -2.96 3.98 6.19
N MET A 539 -2.31 3.64 5.07
CA MET A 539 -1.32 4.51 4.42
C MET A 539 -1.92 5.86 4.02
N TYR A 540 -3.07 5.83 3.35
CA TYR A 540 -3.79 7.02 2.86
C TYR A 540 -4.86 7.53 3.83
N GLY A 541 -4.89 7.00 5.06
CA GLY A 541 -5.85 7.39 6.09
C GLY A 541 -5.48 8.71 6.77
N ILE A 542 -6.49 9.29 7.44
CA ILE A 542 -6.30 10.36 8.42
C ILE A 542 -5.43 9.81 9.55
N TYR A 543 -4.49 10.60 10.04
CA TYR A 543 -3.61 10.22 11.15
C TYR A 543 -3.68 11.29 12.24
N ASP A 544 -4.08 10.89 13.45
CA ASP A 544 -4.30 11.77 14.60
C ASP A 544 -5.13 13.03 14.24
N SER A 545 -6.29 12.82 13.61
CA SER A 545 -7.20 13.87 13.09
C SER A 545 -6.62 14.76 11.98
N ASN A 546 -5.39 14.54 11.54
CA ASN A 546 -4.74 15.30 10.48
C ASN A 546 -4.82 14.56 9.14
N ARG A 547 -5.07 15.32 8.07
CA ARG A 547 -5.09 14.80 6.70
C ARG A 547 -3.71 14.90 6.08
N SER A 548 -3.46 14.02 5.11
CA SER A 548 -2.29 14.08 4.22
C SER A 548 -0.93 13.98 4.93
N ILE A 549 -0.86 13.24 6.03
CA ILE A 549 0.40 12.93 6.74
C ILE A 549 1.14 11.84 5.95
N ILE A 550 2.35 12.17 5.44
CA ILE A 550 3.16 11.40 4.48
C ILE A 550 2.50 11.24 3.10
N PHE A 551 1.30 10.69 3.06
CA PHE A 551 0.54 10.44 1.83
C PHE A 551 -0.80 11.18 1.83
N PRO A 552 -1.26 11.68 0.66
CA PRO A 552 -2.52 12.39 0.54
C PRO A 552 -3.73 11.50 0.85
N VAL A 553 -4.69 12.03 1.62
CA VAL A 553 -5.92 11.31 2.00
C VAL A 553 -6.90 11.30 0.83
N ARG A 554 -6.81 10.27 -0.02
CA ARG A 554 -7.74 9.91 -1.09
C ARG A 554 -7.66 8.40 -1.35
N LYS A 555 -8.61 7.85 -2.10
CA LYS A 555 -8.49 6.48 -2.63
C LYS A 555 -7.37 6.46 -3.67
N SER A 556 -6.16 6.29 -3.20
CA SER A 556 -4.92 6.38 -3.97
C SER A 556 -4.29 5.01 -4.16
N VAL A 557 -3.40 4.92 -5.15
CA VAL A 557 -2.51 3.78 -5.41
C VAL A 557 -1.12 4.28 -5.79
N ILE A 558 -0.12 3.45 -5.51
CA ILE A 558 1.24 3.66 -6.01
C ILE A 558 1.31 3.21 -7.47
N SER A 559 1.92 4.03 -8.33
CA SER A 559 2.08 3.72 -9.75
C SER A 559 3.47 4.10 -10.26
N ALA A 560 4.03 3.26 -11.13
CA ALA A 560 5.24 3.58 -11.87
C ALA A 560 5.01 4.78 -12.81
N LEU A 561 6.08 5.50 -13.11
CA LEU A 561 6.07 6.55 -14.13
C LEU A 561 5.77 5.94 -15.50
N LYS A 562 4.70 6.37 -16.18
CA LYS A 562 4.49 6.04 -17.58
C LYS A 562 5.33 6.98 -18.44
N TYR A 563 6.11 6.41 -19.36
CA TYR A 563 7.04 7.14 -20.25
C TYR A 563 6.36 8.17 -21.20
N GLN A 564 5.03 8.30 -21.19
CA GLN A 564 4.26 9.22 -22.05
C GLN A 564 3.76 10.49 -21.35
N ASP A 565 4.07 10.70 -20.07
CA ASP A 565 3.54 11.84 -19.33
C ASP A 565 4.40 13.12 -19.50
N SER A 566 4.64 13.53 -20.75
CA SER A 566 5.41 14.74 -21.10
C SER A 566 4.72 16.07 -20.75
N ASN A 567 3.58 16.03 -20.06
CA ASN A 567 2.78 17.19 -19.64
C ASN A 567 2.64 17.33 -18.11
N ILE A 568 3.42 16.57 -17.33
CA ILE A 568 3.47 16.71 -15.87
C ILE A 568 4.33 17.91 -15.51
N LEU A 569 3.75 18.81 -14.69
CA LEU A 569 4.43 19.96 -14.09
C LEU A 569 5.26 19.58 -12.87
#